data_AF-A0A7X6K704-F1
#
_entry.id   AF-A0A7X6K704-F1
#
_cell.length_a   1.000
_cell.length_b   1.000
_cell.length_c   1.000
_cell.angle_alpha   90.00
_cell.angle_beta   90.00
_cell.angle_gamma   90.00
#
_symmetry.space_group_name_H-M   'P 1'
#
loop_
_entity.id
_entity.type
_entity.pdbx_description
1 polymer ?
#
loop_
_entity_poly.entity_id
_entity_poly.type
_entity_poly.pdbx_seq_one_letter_code
_entity_poly.pdbx_strand_id
1 'polypeptide(L)' 'MLIQLLAATETHAEAHVSPLLVGSVIFGIFLLLMFSTIAFRSVGHRHPAVEEHADPHRQHPNKHDHGQGVRH' A
#
# COMPACT_ATOMS: atom_id res chain seq x y z
N MET A 1 11.73 49.82 -0.42
CA MET A 1 12.34 49.45 0.87
C MET A 1 11.44 48.56 1.72
N LEU A 2 10.12 48.81 1.76
CA LEU A 2 9.16 47.99 2.52
C LEU A 2 9.07 46.51 2.05
N ILE A 3 9.17 46.27 0.75
CA ILE A 3 9.17 44.91 0.16
C ILE A 3 10.41 44.10 0.59
N GLN A 4 11.57 44.76 0.69
CA GLN A 4 12.82 44.12 1.10
C GLN A 4 12.81 43.76 2.60
N LEU A 5 12.13 44.57 3.41
CA LEU A 5 11.94 44.29 4.84
C LEU A 5 11.02 43.08 5.07
N LEU A 6 9.94 42.95 4.27
CA LEU A 6 9.04 41.79 4.33
C LEU A 6 9.75 40.48 3.95
N ALA A 7 10.58 40.51 2.90
CA ALA A 7 11.41 39.36 2.50
C ALA A 7 12.48 39.00 3.54
N ALA A 8 12.94 39.96 4.36
CA ALA A 8 13.89 39.73 5.44
C ALA A 8 13.25 39.25 6.75
N THR A 9 11.95 39.58 6.98
CA THR A 9 11.17 39.06 8.12
C THR A 9 10.67 37.63 7.90
N GLU A 10 10.70 37.14 6.67
CA GLU A 10 10.69 35.71 6.35
C GLU A 10 12.07 35.16 6.76
N THR A 11 12.36 35.14 8.06
CA THR A 11 13.44 34.33 8.59
C THR A 11 13.01 32.90 8.36
N HIS A 12 13.28 32.39 7.15
CA HIS A 12 13.42 30.96 6.93
C HIS A 12 14.39 30.51 7.99
N ALA A 13 13.87 29.97 9.09
CA ALA A 13 14.69 29.34 10.10
C ALA A 13 15.47 28.29 9.32
N GLU A 14 16.76 28.54 9.11
CA GLU A 14 17.60 27.63 8.34
C GLU A 14 17.44 26.27 8.99
N ALA A 15 16.76 25.37 8.28
CA ALA A 15 16.56 24.03 8.77
C ALA A 15 17.96 23.45 8.91
N HIS A 16 18.30 22.96 10.10
CA HIS A 16 19.60 22.36 10.38
C HIS A 16 19.85 21.08 9.55
N VAL A 17 18.84 20.64 8.78
CA VAL A 17 18.84 19.47 7.93
C VAL A 17 18.62 19.86 6.48
N SER A 18 19.45 19.29 5.59
CA SER A 18 19.34 19.49 4.15
C SER A 18 17.98 18.99 3.62
N PRO A 19 17.30 19.73 2.73
CA PRO A 19 16.07 19.26 2.10
C PRO A 19 16.23 17.92 1.37
N LEU A 20 17.40 17.68 0.77
CA LEU A 20 17.70 16.43 0.06
C LEU A 20 17.72 15.24 1.03
N LEU A 21 18.25 15.45 2.24
CA LEU A 21 18.28 14.43 3.28
C LEU A 21 16.86 14.04 3.69
N VAL A 22 16.02 15.02 3.99
CA VAL A 22 14.61 14.80 4.36
C VAL A 22 13.87 14.04 3.25
N GLY A 23 14.01 14.49 2.00
CA GLY A 23 13.40 13.82 0.84
C GLY A 23 13.87 12.37 0.69
N SER A 24 15.18 12.12 0.79
CA SER A 24 15.75 10.78 0.64
C SER A 24 15.30 9.82 1.75
N VAL A 25 15.16 10.31 2.99
CA VAL A 25 14.73 9.49 4.13
C VAL A 25 13.27 9.09 3.96
N ILE A 26 12.39 10.05 3.66
CA ILE A 26 10.97 9.78 3.44
C ILE A 26 10.78 8.81 2.26
N PHE A 27 11.48 9.05 1.14
CA PHE A 27 11.43 8.19 -0.02
C PHE A 27 11.96 6.77 0.29
N GLY A 28 13.07 6.67 1.01
CA GLY A 28 13.64 5.39 1.44
C GLY A 28 12.68 4.58 2.31
N ILE A 29 11.97 5.24 3.25
CA ILE A 29 10.94 4.60 4.07
C ILE A 29 9.79 4.10 3.19
N PHE A 30 9.30 4.91 2.24
CA PHE A 30 8.23 4.47 1.34
C PHE A 30 8.64 3.30 0.45
N LEU A 31 9.87 3.29 -0.05
CA LEU A 31 10.40 2.15 -0.80
C LEU A 31 10.48 0.89 0.07
N LEU A 32 10.97 1.01 1.31
CA LEU A 32 11.02 -0.11 2.24
C LEU A 32 9.62 -0.69 2.50
N LEU A 33 8.63 0.17 2.73
CA LEU A 33 7.24 -0.24 2.90
C LEU A 33 6.69 -0.91 1.63
N MET A 34 6.96 -0.35 0.45
CA MET A 34 6.57 -0.95 -0.83
C MET A 34 7.15 -2.36 -0.98
N PHE A 35 8.45 -2.54 -0.75
CA PHE A 35 9.10 -3.86 -0.86
C PHE A 35 8.55 -4.86 0.17
N SER A 36 8.24 -4.40 1.38
CA SER A 36 7.56 -5.22 2.40
C SER A 36 6.23 -5.77 1.88
N THR A 37 5.39 -4.94 1.25
CA THR A 37 4.11 -5.41 0.67
C THR A 37 4.32 -6.38 -0.49
N ILE A 38 5.34 -6.16 -1.32
CA ILE A 38 5.66 -7.04 -2.46
C ILE A 38 6.11 -8.42 -1.96
N ALA A 39 6.84 -8.50 -0.84
CA ALA A 39 7.29 -9.77 -0.28
C ALA A 39 6.13 -10.75 -0.03
N PHE A 40 4.95 -10.24 0.35
CA PHE A 40 3.75 -11.04 0.57
C PHE A 40 3.01 -11.48 -0.71
N ARG A 41 3.32 -10.91 -1.88
CA ARG A 41 2.72 -11.37 -3.16
C ARG A 41 3.03 -12.84 -3.44
N SER A 42 4.17 -13.33 -2.96
CA SER A 42 4.57 -14.74 -3.11
C SER A 42 3.60 -15.74 -2.44
N VAL A 43 2.80 -15.32 -1.45
CA VAL A 43 1.86 -16.20 -0.75
C VAL A 43 0.73 -16.67 -1.67
N GLY A 44 0.23 -15.80 -2.53
CA GLY A 44 -0.85 -16.12 -3.47
C GLY A 44 -0.41 -16.99 -4.65
N HIS A 45 0.88 -17.00 -4.99
CA HIS A 45 1.41 -17.78 -6.12
C HIS A 45 1.69 -19.25 -5.77
N ARG A 46 1.49 -19.67 -4.52
CA ARG A 46 1.75 -21.06 -4.09
C ARG A 46 0.62 -22.03 -4.43
N HIS A 47 -0.56 -21.50 -4.75
CA HIS A 47 -1.73 -22.32 -5.06
C HIS A 47 -2.18 -22.07 -6.50
N PRO A 48 -2.33 -23.11 -7.33
CA PRO A 48 -3.04 -22.97 -8.59
C PRO A 48 -4.50 -22.58 -8.32
N ALA A 49 -5.11 -21.81 -9.20
CA ALA A 49 -6.55 -21.59 -9.14
C ALA A 49 -7.27 -22.93 -9.41
N VAL A 50 -7.93 -23.47 -8.38
CA VAL A 50 -8.71 -24.71 -8.46
C VAL A 50 -10.19 -24.34 -8.39
N GLU A 51 -11.01 -25.01 -9.19
CA GLU A 51 -12.46 -24.90 -9.12
C GLU A 51 -12.95 -25.23 -7.70
N GLU A 52 -13.88 -24.43 -7.16
CA GLU A 52 -14.41 -24.63 -5.81
C GLU A 52 -15.10 -26.00 -5.76
N HIS A 53 -14.61 -26.90 -4.90
CA HIS A 53 -15.26 -28.20 -4.72
C HIS A 53 -16.61 -27.99 -4.02
N ALA A 54 -17.67 -28.60 -4.58
CA ALA A 54 -18.99 -28.60 -3.96
C ALA A 54 -18.93 -29.35 -2.62
N ASP A 55 -18.88 -28.60 -1.50
CA ASP A 55 -18.89 -29.17 -0.15
C ASP A 55 -20.29 -29.73 0.19
N PRO A 56 -20.45 -31.07 0.32
CA PRO A 56 -21.72 -31.68 0.66
C PRO A 56 -22.22 -31.32 2.08
N HIS A 57 -21.33 -30.85 2.95
CA HIS A 57 -21.62 -30.46 4.32
C HIS A 57 -21.85 -28.95 4.49
N ARG A 58 -21.97 -28.20 3.39
CA ARG A 58 -22.24 -26.76 3.43
C ARG A 58 -23.63 -26.49 4.01
N GLN A 59 -23.68 -26.18 5.31
CA GLN A 59 -24.93 -25.96 6.05
C GLN A 59 -25.58 -24.58 5.79
N HIS A 60 -24.84 -23.62 5.23
CA HIS A 60 -25.37 -22.30 4.89
C HIS A 60 -25.22 -22.05 3.38
N PRO A 61 -26.32 -21.82 2.65
CA PRO A 61 -26.23 -21.37 1.27
C PRO A 61 -25.51 -20.02 1.23
N ASN A 62 -24.40 -19.95 0.49
CA ASN A 62 -23.71 -18.69 0.27
C ASN A 62 -24.57 -17.80 -0.63
N LYS A 63 -24.92 -16.60 -0.16
CA LYS A 63 -25.72 -15.62 -0.92
C LYS A 63 -24.93 -14.94 -2.05
N HIS A 64 -23.63 -15.21 -2.13
CA HIS A 64 -22.72 -14.75 -3.18
C HIS A 64 -22.21 -15.91 -4.03
N ASP A 65 -22.90 -17.06 -4.02
CA ASP A 65 -22.55 -18.18 -4.89
C ASP A 65 -22.81 -17.79 -6.35
N HIS A 66 -21.77 -17.85 -7.18
CA HIS A 66 -21.82 -17.55 -8.61
C HIS A 66 -22.14 -18.79 -9.46
N GLY A 67 -22.76 -19.81 -8.86
CA GLY A 67 -23.10 -21.07 -9.54
C GLY A 67 -22.00 -22.13 -9.45
N GLN A 68 -21.10 -22.01 -8.47
CA GLN A 68 -19.96 -22.92 -8.27
C GLN A 68 -20.39 -24.27 -7.65
N GLY A 69 -21.63 -24.38 -7.15
CA GLY A 69 -22.18 -25.62 -6.59
C GLY A 69 -23.27 -26.32 -7.43
N VAL A 70 -23.53 -25.91 -8.67
CA VAL A 70 -24.73 -26.36 -9.44
C VAL A 70 -24.40 -27.20 -10.69
N ARG A 71 -23.13 -27.48 -10.99
CA ARG A 71 -22.78 -28.30 -12.16
C ARG A 71 -22.60 -29.77 -11.75
N HIS A 72 -23.45 -30.59 -12.38
CA HIS A 72 -23.59 -32.05 -12.24
C HIS A 72 -22.36 -32.83 -12.66
#